data_AF-A0AAE1J8L8-F1
#
_entry.id   AF-A0AAE1J8L8-F1
#
_cell.length_a   1.000
_cell.length_b   1.000
_cell.length_c   1.000
_cell.angle_alpha   90.00
_cell.angle_beta   90.00
_cell.angle_gamma   90.00
#
_symmetry.space_group_name_H-M   'P 1'
#
loop_
_entity.id
_entity.type
_entity.pdbx_description
1 polymer ?
#
loop_
_entity_poly.entity_id
_entity_poly.type
_entity_poly.pdbx_seq_one_letter_code
_entity_poly.pdbx_strand_id
1 'polypeptide(L)'
;MSISLSLSHHPAVASLAWHQRNSFSVSHSYPLSSTPFTSLLKSCLRRPSPVSMSSGGVRSVSPAKNLDIRELNDESDFETLLSPDGYLSICGFGSLLSERSARSTFPDLVNFRVARLNEFRRVFAHVAPVFFERGIAKPETKEISSLSVEPCVGESLIVTVFEITKSEIPAFMRRELEFRFLAVLPETLDGASLDYPAVLCARYSDEEFFNVRCRGSKEIYFQQYGRWNIDRIWRDDVLPCRVYLRHCVLAAKNLGDAAYNNFMDHTFLADRKTTIREYLATTGSGIMEEEPPDSLKQRYGG
;
A
#
# COMPACT_ATOMS: atom_id res chain seq x y z
N MET A 1 -46.38 40.22 -26.72
CA MET A 1 -46.55 39.85 -25.31
C MET A 1 -45.47 38.85 -24.97
N SER A 2 -44.42 39.32 -24.31
CA SER A 2 -43.27 38.52 -23.88
C SER A 2 -43.46 38.16 -22.42
N ILE A 3 -43.29 36.90 -22.04
CA ILE A 3 -43.10 36.50 -20.64
C ILE A 3 -41.85 35.63 -20.56
N SER A 4 -40.88 36.19 -19.83
CA SER A 4 -39.61 35.63 -19.40
C SER A 4 -39.81 34.53 -18.35
N LEU A 5 -39.05 33.44 -18.46
CA LEU A 5 -38.85 32.49 -17.37
C LEU A 5 -37.42 32.60 -16.85
N SER A 6 -37.35 32.81 -15.54
CA SER A 6 -36.19 33.10 -14.70
C SER A 6 -35.28 31.89 -14.50
N LEU A 7 -33.97 32.14 -14.57
CA LEU A 7 -32.90 31.26 -14.11
C LEU A 7 -32.94 31.09 -12.58
N SER A 8 -33.04 29.85 -12.10
CA SER A 8 -32.77 29.50 -10.71
C SER A 8 -31.41 28.81 -10.60
N HIS A 9 -30.56 29.36 -9.74
CA HIS A 9 -29.17 29.00 -9.51
C HIS A 9 -29.02 27.63 -8.84
N HIS A 10 -28.02 26.85 -9.29
CA HIS A 10 -27.49 25.71 -8.54
C HIS A 10 -26.58 26.21 -7.40
N PRO A 11 -26.64 25.61 -6.19
CA PRO A 11 -25.72 25.96 -5.12
C PRO A 11 -24.33 25.34 -5.37
N ALA A 12 -23.31 26.17 -5.20
CA ALA A 12 -21.92 25.77 -5.19
C ALA A 12 -21.63 24.86 -3.99
N VAL A 13 -21.15 23.64 -4.25
CA VAL A 13 -20.61 22.77 -3.19
C VAL A 13 -19.14 23.11 -3.01
N ALA A 14 -18.81 23.56 -1.80
CA ALA A 14 -17.48 23.98 -1.39
C ALA A 14 -16.47 22.82 -1.52
N SER A 15 -15.43 23.04 -2.32
CA SER A 15 -14.21 22.25 -2.30
C SER A 15 -13.48 22.52 -0.98
N LEU A 16 -13.38 21.51 -0.11
CA LEU A 16 -12.57 21.57 1.10
C LEU A 16 -11.09 21.55 0.71
N ALA A 17 -10.53 22.75 0.52
CA ALA A 17 -9.11 22.98 0.37
C ALA A 17 -8.40 22.69 1.71
N TRP A 18 -7.40 21.80 1.66
CA TRP A 18 -6.50 21.54 2.79
C TRP A 18 -5.36 22.55 2.78
N HIS A 19 -5.24 23.31 3.87
CA HIS A 19 -4.17 24.29 4.09
C HIS A 19 -2.86 23.61 4.51
N GLN A 20 -1.80 23.79 3.72
CA GLN A 20 -0.41 23.59 4.17
C GLN A 20 0.05 24.79 4.99
N ARG A 21 0.47 24.58 6.24
CA ARG A 21 1.31 25.53 6.98
C ARG A 21 2.75 25.03 6.94
N ASN A 22 3.60 25.76 6.22
CA ASN A 22 5.05 25.63 6.31
C ASN A 22 5.56 26.26 7.60
N SER A 23 6.44 25.57 8.32
CA SER A 23 7.34 26.19 9.30
C SER A 23 8.69 25.50 9.20
N PHE A 24 9.66 26.20 8.62
CA PHE A 24 11.06 25.82 8.57
C PHE A 24 11.73 26.13 9.91
N SER A 25 12.55 25.21 10.42
CA SER A 25 13.78 25.58 11.11
C SER A 25 14.82 24.48 10.90
N VAL A 26 15.97 24.86 10.37
CA VAL A 26 17.14 24.02 10.09
C VAL A 26 18.17 24.31 11.17
N SER A 27 18.76 23.27 11.76
CA SER A 27 20.04 23.37 12.46
C SER A 27 20.92 22.20 12.07
N HIS A 28 22.02 22.51 11.38
CA HIS A 28 23.10 21.62 11.00
C HIS A 28 24.02 21.34 12.19
N SER A 29 24.52 20.11 12.30
CA SER A 29 25.78 19.82 12.99
C SER A 29 26.44 18.58 12.36
N TYR A 30 27.64 18.76 11.81
CA TYR A 30 28.53 17.73 11.28
C TYR A 30 29.26 16.97 12.40
N PRO A 31 29.62 15.68 12.23
CA PRO A 31 30.62 15.01 13.06
C PRO A 31 31.98 14.91 12.36
N LEU A 32 33.04 14.91 13.15
CA LEU A 32 34.44 14.81 12.73
C LEU A 32 35.14 13.66 13.47
N SER A 33 35.91 12.89 12.69
CA SER A 33 37.05 12.05 13.10
C SER A 33 36.74 10.72 13.84
N SER A 34 37.54 9.65 13.80
CA SER A 34 38.40 8.99 12.80
C SER A 34 39.15 7.86 13.53
N THR A 35 39.04 6.63 13.02
CA THR A 35 40.07 5.54 13.01
C THR A 35 40.45 4.83 14.34
N PRO A 36 41.25 3.74 14.31
CA PRO A 36 40.97 2.41 13.73
C PRO A 36 41.41 1.25 14.68
N PHE A 37 41.10 -0.03 14.42
CA PHE A 37 42.04 -1.14 14.69
C PHE A 37 41.65 -2.50 14.05
N THR A 38 42.61 -3.03 13.28
CA THR A 38 43.01 -4.42 12.93
C THR A 38 42.07 -5.61 13.20
N SER A 39 41.70 -6.41 12.20
CA SER A 39 42.41 -7.57 11.59
C SER A 39 42.09 -8.93 12.23
N LEU A 40 41.57 -9.88 11.44
CA LEU A 40 42.17 -11.21 11.21
C LEU A 40 41.25 -12.10 10.36
N LEU A 41 41.87 -12.61 9.29
CA LEU A 41 41.38 -13.65 8.39
C LEU A 41 41.15 -14.99 9.12
N LYS A 42 40.18 -15.77 8.66
CA LYS A 42 40.35 -17.21 8.41
C LYS A 42 39.21 -17.77 7.56
N SER A 43 39.52 -18.05 6.30
CA SER A 43 38.83 -18.97 5.41
C SER A 43 39.03 -20.42 5.87
N CYS A 44 37.99 -21.26 5.74
CA CYS A 44 38.18 -22.68 5.44
C CYS A 44 36.99 -23.21 4.61
N LEU A 45 37.36 -23.98 3.59
CA LEU A 45 36.57 -24.56 2.51
C LEU A 45 36.29 -26.05 2.77
N ARG A 46 35.31 -26.61 2.01
CA ARG A 46 35.09 -28.03 1.62
C ARG A 46 34.48 -28.96 2.68
N ARG A 47 33.62 -29.95 2.38
CA ARG A 47 32.95 -30.49 1.16
C ARG A 47 31.82 -31.45 1.64
N PRO A 48 30.88 -31.86 0.77
CA PRO A 48 29.65 -32.59 1.11
C PRO A 48 29.74 -34.11 0.89
N SER A 49 28.79 -34.89 1.46
CA SER A 49 28.17 -36.14 0.95
C SER A 49 27.40 -36.88 2.08
N PRO A 50 26.48 -37.84 1.82
CA PRO A 50 25.79 -38.21 0.58
C PRO A 50 24.24 -38.26 0.71
N VAL A 51 23.61 -38.34 -0.45
CA VAL A 51 22.19 -38.55 -0.72
C VAL A 51 21.72 -39.93 -0.23
N SER A 52 20.65 -39.97 0.56
CA SER A 52 19.83 -41.16 0.76
C SER A 52 18.52 -41.01 -0.04
N MET A 53 18.36 -41.86 -1.05
CA MET A 53 17.13 -42.07 -1.79
C MET A 53 16.13 -42.82 -0.91
N SER A 54 15.06 -42.15 -0.47
CA SER A 54 13.88 -42.81 0.06
C SER A 54 12.71 -42.55 -0.88
N SER A 55 12.19 -43.66 -1.37
CA SER A 55 11.06 -43.85 -2.27
C SER A 55 9.74 -43.35 -1.69
N GLY A 56 8.97 -42.66 -2.53
CA GLY A 56 7.51 -42.84 -2.62
C GLY A 56 6.70 -42.60 -1.36
N GLY A 57 6.60 -41.35 -0.92
CA GLY A 57 5.50 -40.89 -0.09
C GLY A 57 4.74 -39.84 -0.86
N VAL A 58 3.53 -40.17 -1.35
CA VAL A 58 2.56 -39.17 -1.78
C VAL A 58 2.35 -38.25 -0.57
N ARG A 59 2.96 -37.07 -0.60
CA ARG A 59 2.71 -36.02 0.37
C ARG A 59 1.24 -35.66 0.21
N SER A 60 0.44 -36.18 1.12
CA SER A 60 -0.91 -35.70 1.39
C SER A 60 -0.80 -34.19 1.52
N VAL A 61 -1.31 -33.48 0.51
CA VAL A 61 -1.40 -32.03 0.50
C VAL A 61 -2.28 -31.69 1.68
N SER A 62 -1.67 -31.14 2.72
CA SER A 62 -2.41 -30.64 3.87
C SER A 62 -3.43 -29.62 3.35
N PRO A 63 -4.70 -29.70 3.75
CA PRO A 63 -5.70 -28.72 3.33
C PRO A 63 -5.19 -27.33 3.74
N ALA A 64 -5.32 -26.37 2.82
CA ALA A 64 -4.88 -24.99 3.02
C ALA A 64 -5.30 -24.53 4.42
N LYS A 65 -4.35 -24.11 5.24
CA LYS A 65 -4.67 -23.45 6.52
C LYS A 65 -5.52 -22.25 6.15
N ASN A 66 -6.80 -22.27 6.49
CA ASN A 66 -7.59 -21.05 6.49
C ASN A 66 -6.87 -20.09 7.44
N LEU A 67 -6.37 -18.99 6.89
CA LEU A 67 -5.80 -17.92 7.69
C LEU A 67 -6.96 -17.32 8.47
N ASP A 68 -6.99 -17.54 9.78
CA ASP A 68 -7.97 -16.93 10.67
C ASP A 68 -7.61 -15.46 10.86
N ILE A 69 -7.91 -14.64 9.85
CA ILE A 69 -7.60 -13.21 9.83
C ILE A 69 -8.83 -12.45 10.32
N ARG A 70 -8.66 -11.71 11.41
CA ARG A 70 -9.72 -10.89 11.99
C ARG A 70 -9.94 -9.62 11.16
N GLU A 71 -11.15 -9.44 10.65
CA GLU A 71 -11.60 -8.17 10.03
C GLU A 71 -12.01 -7.16 11.11
N LEU A 72 -11.70 -5.88 10.88
CA LEU A 72 -12.01 -4.75 11.76
C LEU A 72 -13.09 -3.88 11.10
N ASN A 73 -14.23 -3.71 11.77
CA ASN A 73 -15.42 -3.11 11.17
C ASN A 73 -15.69 -1.69 11.68
N ASP A 74 -15.47 -1.46 12.97
CA ASP A 74 -15.72 -0.18 13.63
C ASP A 74 -14.58 0.23 14.56
N GLU A 75 -14.62 1.46 15.08
CA GLU A 75 -13.56 2.03 15.91
C GLU A 75 -13.19 1.13 17.11
N SER A 76 -14.16 0.42 17.70
CA SER A 76 -13.90 -0.43 18.87
C SER A 76 -13.03 -1.64 18.52
N ASP A 77 -13.14 -2.17 17.30
CA ASP A 77 -12.25 -3.23 16.81
C ASP A 77 -10.80 -2.74 16.76
N PHE A 78 -10.56 -1.53 16.28
CA PHE A 78 -9.23 -0.92 16.23
C PHE A 78 -8.66 -0.66 17.63
N GLU A 79 -9.50 -0.20 18.56
CA GLU A 79 -9.08 0.03 19.95
C GLU A 79 -8.57 -1.25 20.62
N THR A 80 -9.07 -2.44 20.23
CA THR A 80 -8.55 -3.71 20.74
C THR A 80 -7.13 -4.05 20.30
N LEU A 81 -6.59 -3.32 19.32
CA LEU A 81 -5.23 -3.52 18.79
C LEU A 81 -4.22 -2.50 19.34
N LEU A 82 -4.65 -1.57 20.18
CA LEU A 82 -3.77 -0.55 20.74
C LEU A 82 -2.72 -1.20 21.64
N SER A 83 -1.48 -0.71 21.53
CA SER A 83 -0.45 -0.99 22.53
C SER A 83 -0.85 -0.37 23.90
N PRO A 84 -0.21 -0.80 25.01
CA PRO A 84 -0.42 -0.19 26.32
C PRO A 84 -0.19 1.32 26.35
N ASP A 85 0.68 1.82 25.46
CA ASP A 85 0.98 3.25 25.32
C ASP A 85 -0.03 4.01 24.43
N GLY A 86 -1.06 3.33 23.93
CA GLY A 86 -2.15 3.93 23.16
C GLY A 86 -1.85 4.17 21.67
N TYR A 87 -0.92 3.40 21.10
CA TYR A 87 -0.57 3.47 19.68
C TYR A 87 -1.15 2.30 18.87
N LEU A 88 -1.55 2.58 17.64
CA LEU A 88 -2.01 1.61 16.66
C LEU A 88 -0.97 1.47 15.55
N SER A 89 -0.51 0.25 15.29
CA SER A 89 0.39 -0.04 14.17
C SER A 89 -0.37 -0.16 12.84
N ILE A 90 0.18 0.43 11.77
CA ILE A 90 -0.39 0.43 10.41
C ILE A 90 0.64 -0.13 9.42
N CYS A 91 0.20 -1.02 8.52
CA CYS A 91 1.02 -1.58 7.45
C CYS A 91 0.94 -0.72 6.17
N GLY A 92 2.08 -0.17 5.74
CA GLY A 92 2.25 0.48 4.44
C GLY A 92 2.82 -0.48 3.39
N PHE A 93 2.14 -0.62 2.23
CA PHE A 93 2.54 -1.60 1.20
C PHE A 93 2.72 -1.00 -0.22
N GLY A 94 2.26 0.23 -0.44
CA GLY A 94 2.38 0.96 -1.71
C GLY A 94 3.13 2.28 -1.52
N SER A 95 2.48 3.42 -1.78
CA SER A 95 3.10 4.74 -1.53
C SER A 95 3.60 4.93 -0.09
N LEU A 96 2.96 4.29 0.90
CA LEU A 96 3.36 4.36 2.31
C LEU A 96 4.66 3.59 2.64
N LEU A 97 5.27 2.92 1.66
CA LEU A 97 6.66 2.48 1.76
C LEU A 97 7.64 3.66 1.88
N SER A 98 7.26 4.85 1.39
CA SER A 98 8.02 6.08 1.57
C SER A 98 7.58 6.76 2.86
N GLU A 99 8.50 6.98 3.80
CA GLU A 99 8.21 7.69 5.04
C GLU A 99 7.70 9.11 4.75
N ARG A 100 8.21 9.77 3.71
CA ARG A 100 7.72 11.08 3.28
C ARG A 100 6.24 11.02 2.89
N SER A 101 5.84 10.02 2.11
CA SER A 101 4.44 9.82 1.73
C SER A 101 3.58 9.44 2.94
N ALA A 102 4.11 8.62 3.84
CA ALA A 102 3.45 8.28 5.09
C ALA A 102 3.22 9.52 5.96
N ARG A 103 4.23 10.39 6.14
CA ARG A 103 4.11 11.65 6.90
C ARG A 103 3.24 12.69 6.22
N SER A 104 3.15 12.71 4.89
CA SER A 104 2.18 13.57 4.20
C SER A 104 0.73 13.19 4.51
N THR A 105 0.54 11.98 5.02
CA THR A 105 -0.76 11.37 5.31
C THR A 105 -1.04 11.32 6.81
N PHE A 106 -0.04 10.96 7.60
CA PHE A 106 -0.04 10.85 9.06
C PHE A 106 1.14 11.68 9.58
N PRO A 107 1.00 13.01 9.71
CA PRO A 107 2.10 13.92 10.02
C PRO A 107 2.86 13.55 11.29
N ASP A 108 2.12 13.06 12.28
CA ASP A 108 2.62 12.77 13.62
C ASP A 108 2.97 11.28 13.81
N LEU A 109 3.06 10.50 12.72
CA LEU A 109 3.43 9.09 12.81
C LEU A 109 4.79 8.92 13.52
N VAL A 110 4.89 7.82 14.28
CA VAL A 110 6.11 7.41 14.97
C VAL A 110 6.52 5.99 14.58
N ASN A 111 7.74 5.60 14.97
CA ASN A 111 8.25 4.23 14.85
C ASN A 111 8.15 3.63 13.43
N PHE A 112 8.43 4.44 12.39
CA PHE A 112 8.49 3.99 11.01
C PHE A 112 9.63 2.97 10.82
N ARG A 113 9.27 1.75 10.45
CA ARG A 113 10.19 0.62 10.33
C ARG A 113 9.78 -0.32 9.20
N VAL A 114 10.69 -1.21 8.78
CA VAL A 114 10.42 -2.22 7.75
C VAL A 114 10.08 -3.55 8.40
N ALA A 115 9.10 -4.26 7.85
CA ALA A 115 8.66 -5.57 8.31
C ALA A 115 8.33 -6.50 7.13
N ARG A 116 8.22 -7.79 7.41
CA ARG A 116 7.70 -8.82 6.52
C ARG A 116 6.27 -9.18 6.92
N LEU A 117 5.39 -9.29 5.94
CA LEU A 117 4.04 -9.80 6.09
C LEU A 117 3.88 -11.05 5.23
N ASN A 118 3.61 -12.19 5.86
CA ASN A 118 3.45 -13.47 5.19
C ASN A 118 1.99 -13.72 4.79
N GLU A 119 1.79 -14.57 3.78
CA GLU A 119 0.49 -15.06 3.33
C GLU A 119 -0.42 -14.00 2.67
N PHE A 120 0.21 -12.98 2.09
CA PHE A 120 -0.44 -11.92 1.34
C PHE A 120 0.36 -11.59 0.07
N ARG A 121 -0.32 -11.07 -0.95
CA ARG A 121 0.31 -10.52 -2.16
C ARG A 121 -0.17 -9.11 -2.48
N ARG A 122 0.67 -8.34 -3.16
CA ARG A 122 0.35 -7.01 -3.71
C ARG A 122 -0.09 -7.12 -5.16
N VAL A 123 -1.18 -6.43 -5.51
CA VAL A 123 -1.75 -6.48 -6.87
C VAL A 123 -2.14 -5.07 -7.32
N PHE A 124 -1.77 -4.72 -8.55
CA PHE A 124 -2.22 -3.50 -9.23
C PHE A 124 -3.61 -3.67 -9.86
N ALA A 125 -4.63 -3.84 -9.01
CA ALA A 125 -6.00 -4.14 -9.41
C ALA A 125 -7.04 -3.11 -8.92
N HIS A 126 -6.61 -2.06 -8.22
CA HIS A 126 -7.53 -1.10 -7.58
C HIS A 126 -7.68 0.17 -8.42
N VAL A 127 -8.88 0.49 -8.89
CA VAL A 127 -9.16 1.77 -9.57
C VAL A 127 -9.43 2.85 -8.53
N ALA A 128 -8.44 3.71 -8.30
CA ALA A 128 -8.53 4.78 -7.30
C ALA A 128 -9.08 6.08 -7.93
N PRO A 129 -10.24 6.61 -7.49
CA PRO A 129 -10.82 7.87 -7.98
C PRO A 129 -9.85 9.04 -7.96
N VAL A 130 -8.97 9.07 -6.95
CA VAL A 130 -7.98 10.13 -6.76
C VAL A 130 -6.99 10.27 -7.94
N PHE A 131 -6.79 9.24 -8.75
CA PHE A 131 -5.93 9.33 -9.94
C PHE A 131 -6.59 10.11 -11.08
N PHE A 132 -7.92 10.01 -11.19
CA PHE A 132 -8.70 10.79 -12.15
C PHE A 132 -8.79 12.25 -11.71
N GLU A 133 -9.05 12.49 -10.42
CA GLU A 133 -9.06 13.84 -9.81
C GLU A 133 -7.74 14.58 -10.03
N ARG A 134 -6.63 13.85 -10.00
CA ARG A 134 -5.27 14.39 -10.17
C ARG A 134 -4.81 14.47 -11.62
N GLY A 135 -5.59 13.98 -12.57
CA GLY A 135 -5.23 13.95 -13.98
C GLY A 135 -4.01 13.07 -14.29
N ILE A 136 -3.78 12.01 -13.51
CA ILE A 136 -2.67 11.04 -13.71
C ILE A 136 -3.15 9.65 -14.15
N ALA A 137 -4.47 9.42 -14.15
CA ALA A 137 -5.07 8.25 -14.77
C ALA A 137 -5.01 8.38 -16.31
N LYS A 138 -4.72 7.27 -17.02
CA LYS A 138 -4.80 7.19 -18.49
C LYS A 138 -5.86 6.14 -18.90
N PRO A 139 -7.15 6.51 -18.95
CA PRO A 139 -8.24 5.56 -19.21
C PRO A 139 -8.13 4.87 -20.57
N GLU A 140 -7.59 5.54 -21.58
CA GLU A 140 -7.46 5.06 -22.95
C GLU A 140 -6.52 3.85 -23.04
N THR A 141 -5.45 3.87 -22.24
CA THR A 141 -4.47 2.77 -22.13
C THR A 141 -4.76 1.83 -20.95
N LYS A 142 -5.81 2.14 -20.17
CA LYS A 142 -6.17 1.48 -18.90
C LYS A 142 -5.08 1.55 -17.81
N GLU A 143 -4.12 2.46 -17.91
CA GLU A 143 -3.09 2.71 -16.87
C GLU A 143 -3.68 3.56 -15.73
N ILE A 144 -4.59 2.94 -14.98
CA ILE A 144 -5.45 3.60 -13.99
C ILE A 144 -5.42 2.94 -12.61
N SER A 145 -4.70 1.82 -12.46
CA SER A 145 -4.73 1.07 -11.20
C SER A 145 -3.70 1.54 -10.19
N SER A 146 -4.11 1.51 -8.93
CA SER A 146 -3.28 1.59 -7.74
C SER A 146 -3.13 0.19 -7.13
N LEU A 147 -2.45 0.13 -5.98
CA LEU A 147 -2.19 -1.12 -5.27
C LEU A 147 -3.34 -1.50 -4.35
N SER A 148 -3.56 -2.80 -4.25
CA SER A 148 -4.28 -3.45 -3.17
C SER A 148 -3.52 -4.67 -2.70
N VAL A 149 -3.96 -5.22 -1.57
CA VAL A 149 -3.43 -6.46 -0.99
C VAL A 149 -4.56 -7.47 -0.82
N GLU A 150 -4.26 -8.74 -1.06
CA GLU A 150 -5.19 -9.85 -0.84
C GLU A 150 -4.45 -11.07 -0.23
N PRO A 151 -5.14 -11.91 0.56
CA PRO A 151 -4.56 -13.15 1.08
C PRO A 151 -4.06 -14.05 -0.06
N CYS A 152 -2.86 -14.62 0.10
CA CYS A 152 -2.28 -15.54 -0.85
C CYS A 152 -1.25 -16.43 -0.15
N VAL A 153 -1.60 -17.71 0.01
CA VAL A 153 -0.77 -18.68 0.74
C VAL A 153 0.59 -18.86 0.05
N GLY A 154 1.67 -18.80 0.82
CA GLY A 154 3.04 -18.95 0.33
C GLY A 154 3.66 -17.68 -0.27
N GLU A 155 2.92 -16.58 -0.37
CA GLU A 155 3.47 -15.27 -0.74
C GLU A 155 3.94 -14.49 0.49
N SER A 156 4.86 -13.54 0.29
CA SER A 156 5.26 -12.62 1.36
C SER A 156 5.59 -11.23 0.82
N LEU A 157 5.31 -10.23 1.64
CA LEU A 157 5.49 -8.82 1.33
C LEU A 157 6.48 -8.20 2.29
N ILE A 158 7.36 -7.36 1.77
CA ILE A 158 8.04 -6.35 2.59
C ILE A 158 7.15 -5.11 2.60
N VAL A 159 6.79 -4.72 3.82
CA VAL A 159 5.94 -3.60 4.16
C VAL A 159 6.68 -2.64 5.09
N THR A 160 6.15 -1.45 5.27
CA THR A 160 6.51 -0.58 6.39
C THR A 160 5.47 -0.73 7.48
N VAL A 161 5.89 -0.56 8.73
CA VAL A 161 5.02 -0.45 9.89
C VAL A 161 5.32 0.88 10.55
N PHE A 162 4.29 1.64 10.84
CA PHE A 162 4.39 2.88 11.62
C PHE A 162 3.19 2.98 12.54
N GLU A 163 3.29 3.84 13.53
CA GLU A 163 2.29 3.96 14.58
C GLU A 163 1.59 5.32 14.54
N ILE A 164 0.28 5.28 14.76
CA ILE A 164 -0.58 6.45 14.92
C ILE A 164 -1.23 6.42 16.30
N THR A 165 -1.66 7.59 16.78
CA THR A 165 -2.35 7.70 18.06
C THR A 165 -3.81 7.26 17.95
N LYS A 166 -4.42 6.84 19.07
CA LYS A 166 -5.86 6.51 19.14
C LYS A 166 -6.76 7.58 18.50
N SER A 167 -6.44 8.86 18.70
CA SER A 167 -7.23 9.98 18.16
C SER A 167 -7.25 10.07 16.62
N GLU A 168 -6.32 9.42 15.94
CA GLU A 168 -6.23 9.43 14.47
C GLU A 168 -7.07 8.32 13.81
N ILE A 169 -7.56 7.33 14.57
CA ILE A 169 -8.35 6.19 14.07
C ILE A 169 -9.55 6.65 13.22
N PRO A 170 -10.41 7.61 13.66
CA PRO A 170 -11.56 8.03 12.86
C PRO A 170 -11.17 8.74 11.55
N ALA A 171 -10.02 9.42 11.51
CA ALA A 171 -9.51 10.04 10.30
C ALA A 171 -8.96 8.99 9.34
N PHE A 172 -8.24 8.00 9.87
CA PHE A 172 -7.73 6.86 9.11
C PHE A 172 -8.86 6.06 8.43
N MET A 173 -9.88 5.65 9.20
CA MET A 173 -11.00 4.87 8.69
C MET A 173 -11.78 5.59 7.59
N ARG A 174 -11.98 6.91 7.71
CA ARG A 174 -12.67 7.70 6.69
C ARG A 174 -11.87 7.82 5.40
N ARG A 175 -10.55 7.90 5.51
CA ARG A 175 -9.66 8.04 4.35
C ARG A 175 -9.54 6.74 3.56
N GLU A 176 -9.51 5.61 4.24
CA GLU A 176 -9.33 4.28 3.63
C GLU A 176 -10.67 3.52 3.50
N LEU A 177 -11.79 4.24 3.40
CA LEU A 177 -13.14 3.67 3.44
C LEU A 177 -13.37 2.58 2.38
N GLU A 178 -12.67 2.66 1.25
CA GLU A 178 -12.70 1.65 0.19
C GLU A 178 -12.14 0.28 0.59
N PHE A 179 -11.26 0.23 1.58
CA PHE A 179 -10.54 -1.00 1.94
C PHE A 179 -11.22 -1.79 3.06
N ARG A 180 -10.95 -3.10 3.05
CA ARG A 180 -11.16 -4.00 4.17
C ARG A 180 -10.02 -3.83 5.16
N PHE A 181 -10.32 -3.65 6.45
CA PHE A 181 -9.30 -3.57 7.48
C PHE A 181 -9.08 -4.92 8.12
N LEU A 182 -7.84 -5.40 8.11
CA LEU A 182 -7.46 -6.69 8.67
C LEU A 182 -6.44 -6.50 9.79
N ALA A 183 -6.64 -7.18 10.92
CA ALA A 183 -5.59 -7.33 11.93
C ALA A 183 -4.60 -8.40 11.44
N VAL A 184 -3.33 -7.99 11.29
CA VAL A 184 -2.24 -8.87 10.87
C VAL A 184 -1.08 -8.78 11.84
N LEU A 185 -0.23 -9.80 11.89
CA LEU A 185 0.96 -9.80 12.72
C LEU A 185 2.21 -9.86 11.83
N PRO A 186 2.80 -8.71 11.46
CA PRO A 186 4.04 -8.69 10.72
C PRO A 186 5.20 -9.23 11.55
N GLU A 187 6.26 -9.63 10.87
CA GLU A 187 7.54 -10.05 11.44
C GLU A 187 8.62 -9.03 11.10
N THR A 188 9.62 -8.90 11.94
CA THR A 188 10.88 -8.25 11.58
C THR A 188 11.56 -9.02 10.44
N LEU A 189 12.53 -8.41 9.77
CA LEU A 189 13.20 -9.06 8.63
C LEU A 189 14.04 -10.28 9.03
N ASP A 190 14.43 -10.39 10.30
CA ASP A 190 15.08 -11.55 10.91
C ASP A 190 14.08 -12.62 11.41
N GLY A 191 12.77 -12.38 11.27
CA GLY A 191 11.71 -13.38 11.51
C GLY A 191 11.12 -13.37 12.92
N ALA A 192 11.40 -12.36 13.74
CA ALA A 192 10.73 -12.21 15.02
C ALA A 192 9.36 -11.55 14.81
N SER A 193 8.31 -12.08 15.42
CA SER A 193 6.99 -11.42 15.36
C SER A 193 7.03 -10.07 16.06
N LEU A 194 6.29 -9.08 15.55
CA LEU A 194 6.05 -7.85 16.28
C LEU A 194 5.18 -8.12 17.52
N ASP A 195 5.34 -7.29 18.55
CA ASP A 195 4.64 -7.46 19.83
C ASP A 195 3.12 -7.26 19.73
N TYR A 196 2.69 -6.41 18.79
CA TYR A 196 1.29 -6.03 18.61
C TYR A 196 0.85 -6.20 17.15
N PRO A 197 -0.41 -6.60 16.91
CA PRO A 197 -0.97 -6.62 15.57
C PRO A 197 -0.95 -5.24 14.92
N ALA A 198 -0.81 -5.21 13.61
CA ALA A 198 -0.94 -4.04 12.77
C ALA A 198 -2.20 -4.11 11.91
N VAL A 199 -2.70 -2.97 11.46
CA VAL A 199 -3.80 -2.89 10.51
C VAL A 199 -3.27 -2.92 9.08
N LEU A 200 -3.80 -3.83 8.28
CA LEU A 200 -3.60 -3.90 6.84
C LEU A 200 -4.89 -3.47 6.11
N CYS A 201 -4.73 -2.60 5.11
CA CYS A 201 -5.79 -2.28 4.16
C CYS A 201 -5.77 -3.30 3.00
N ALA A 202 -6.70 -4.25 3.02
CA ALA A 202 -6.89 -5.27 2.00
C ALA A 202 -8.07 -4.93 1.08
N ARG A 203 -8.13 -5.58 -0.09
CA ARG A 203 -9.26 -5.38 -1.00
C ARG A 203 -10.54 -6.05 -0.48
N TYR A 204 -11.68 -5.46 -0.83
CA TYR A 204 -12.96 -6.17 -0.93
C TYR A 204 -13.13 -6.76 -2.33
N SER A 205 -14.19 -7.54 -2.57
CA SER A 205 -14.86 -7.57 -3.86
C SER A 205 -15.80 -6.36 -4.04
N ASP A 206 -16.21 -6.04 -5.26
CA ASP A 206 -17.17 -4.96 -5.50
C ASP A 206 -18.52 -5.22 -4.80
N GLU A 207 -18.95 -6.49 -4.75
CA GLU A 207 -20.18 -6.90 -4.05
C GLU A 207 -20.06 -6.68 -2.54
N GLU A 208 -18.97 -7.12 -1.92
CA GLU A 208 -18.75 -6.91 -0.49
C GLU A 208 -18.62 -5.42 -0.17
N PHE A 209 -17.88 -4.65 -0.98
CA PHE A 209 -17.79 -3.20 -0.78
C PHE A 209 -19.18 -2.54 -0.84
N PHE A 210 -19.99 -2.89 -1.84
CA PHE A 210 -21.35 -2.37 -1.97
C PHE A 210 -22.24 -2.72 -0.77
N ASN A 211 -22.19 -3.95 -0.30
CA ASN A 211 -23.01 -4.40 0.82
C ASN A 211 -22.53 -3.86 2.17
N VAL A 212 -21.21 -3.83 2.41
CA VAL A 212 -20.61 -3.45 3.70
C VAL A 212 -20.45 -1.94 3.80
N ARG A 213 -19.78 -1.31 2.84
CA ARG A 213 -19.42 0.12 2.89
C ARG A 213 -20.53 1.01 2.35
N CYS A 214 -21.21 0.61 1.28
CA CYS A 214 -22.34 1.37 0.75
C CYS A 214 -23.68 0.98 1.40
N ARG A 215 -23.73 -0.06 2.24
CA ARG A 215 -24.97 -0.56 2.88
C ARG A 215 -26.09 -0.84 1.86
N GLY A 216 -25.71 -1.33 0.68
CA GLY A 216 -26.64 -1.56 -0.44
C GLY A 216 -27.13 -0.30 -1.16
N SER A 217 -26.58 0.89 -0.85
CA SER A 217 -27.00 2.15 -1.46
C SER A 217 -26.22 2.46 -2.73
N LYS A 218 -26.91 2.44 -3.87
CA LYS A 218 -26.36 2.88 -5.17
C LYS A 218 -25.97 4.35 -5.19
N GLU A 219 -26.65 5.18 -4.40
CA GLU A 219 -26.35 6.61 -4.31
C GLU A 219 -24.98 6.85 -3.68
N ILE A 220 -24.68 6.15 -2.56
CA ILE A 220 -23.36 6.25 -1.90
C ILE A 220 -22.25 5.80 -2.85
N TYR A 221 -22.48 4.68 -3.57
CA TYR A 221 -21.53 4.19 -4.57
C TYR A 221 -21.30 5.23 -5.69
N PHE A 222 -22.39 5.77 -6.26
CA PHE A 222 -22.32 6.73 -7.37
C PHE A 222 -21.62 8.04 -6.97
N GLN A 223 -21.85 8.54 -5.76
CA GLN A 223 -21.19 9.74 -5.26
C GLN A 223 -19.67 9.60 -5.20
N GLN A 224 -19.16 8.41 -4.88
CA GLN A 224 -17.72 8.14 -4.77
C GLN A 224 -17.08 7.79 -6.11
N TYR A 225 -17.72 6.94 -6.92
CA TYR A 225 -17.11 6.32 -8.11
C TYR A 225 -17.77 6.73 -9.42
N GLY A 226 -19.07 6.99 -9.39
CA GLY A 226 -19.89 7.25 -10.58
C GLY A 226 -19.46 8.49 -11.36
N ARG A 227 -18.97 9.55 -10.68
CA ARG A 227 -18.49 10.78 -11.33
C ARG A 227 -17.32 10.55 -12.29
N TRP A 228 -16.60 9.44 -12.13
CA TRP A 228 -15.44 9.07 -12.94
C TRP A 228 -15.73 7.89 -13.88
N ASN A 229 -17.00 7.50 -14.03
CA ASN A 229 -17.41 6.28 -14.75
C ASN A 229 -16.70 5.01 -14.26
N ILE A 230 -16.42 4.94 -12.96
CA ILE A 230 -15.88 3.73 -12.33
C ILE A 230 -17.07 2.85 -11.95
N ASP A 231 -17.25 1.78 -12.71
CA ASP A 231 -18.28 0.76 -12.54
C ASP A 231 -17.81 -0.43 -11.68
N ARG A 232 -16.48 -0.62 -11.60
CA ARG A 232 -15.82 -1.62 -10.76
C ARG A 232 -14.53 -1.05 -10.16
N ILE A 233 -14.40 -1.17 -8.86
CA ILE A 233 -13.25 -0.73 -8.07
C ILE A 233 -12.11 -1.73 -8.21
N TRP A 234 -12.42 -3.03 -8.18
CA TRP A 234 -11.42 -4.07 -8.21
C TRP A 234 -11.47 -4.84 -9.53
N ARG A 235 -10.45 -4.64 -10.36
CA ARG A 235 -10.44 -5.06 -11.75
C ARG A 235 -9.25 -5.93 -12.09
N ASP A 236 -9.47 -6.79 -13.08
CA ASP A 236 -8.47 -7.73 -13.59
C ASP A 236 -7.95 -7.32 -14.98
N ASP A 237 -8.49 -6.22 -15.53
CA ASP A 237 -8.27 -5.77 -16.91
C ASP A 237 -7.63 -4.37 -16.99
N VAL A 238 -6.91 -3.96 -15.95
CA VAL A 238 -6.29 -2.63 -15.81
C VAL A 238 -4.78 -2.74 -15.64
N LEU A 239 -4.07 -1.67 -16.00
CA LEU A 239 -2.63 -1.53 -15.84
C LEU A 239 -2.30 -0.51 -14.74
N PRO A 240 -1.11 -0.60 -14.14
CA PRO A 240 -0.65 0.37 -13.14
C PRO A 240 -0.70 1.79 -13.67
N CYS A 241 -1.22 2.73 -12.86
CA CYS A 241 -0.98 4.15 -13.09
C CYS A 241 0.53 4.40 -13.04
N ARG A 242 1.09 4.90 -14.14
CA ARG A 242 2.54 4.98 -14.37
C ARG A 242 3.26 5.77 -13.28
N VAL A 243 2.80 6.99 -13.02
CA VAL A 243 3.35 7.88 -11.98
C VAL A 243 3.32 7.22 -10.59
N TYR A 244 2.20 6.54 -10.27
CA TYR A 244 2.06 5.86 -8.99
C TYR A 244 2.95 4.62 -8.86
N LEU A 245 3.06 3.81 -9.92
CA LEU A 245 3.96 2.65 -9.95
C LEU A 245 5.41 3.09 -9.77
N ARG A 246 5.86 4.10 -10.53
CA ARG A 246 7.21 4.66 -10.40
C ARG A 246 7.50 5.06 -8.96
N HIS A 247 6.59 5.82 -8.34
CA HIS A 247 6.76 6.21 -6.94
C HIS A 247 6.91 5.02 -6.00
N CYS A 248 6.07 3.99 -6.15
CA CYS A 248 6.14 2.81 -5.29
C CYS A 248 7.46 2.03 -5.47
N VAL A 249 7.95 1.92 -6.71
CA VAL A 249 9.24 1.28 -7.01
C VAL A 249 10.40 2.05 -6.37
N LEU A 250 10.40 3.39 -6.47
CA LEU A 250 11.42 4.23 -5.84
C LEU A 250 11.35 4.17 -4.31
N ALA A 251 10.14 4.18 -3.75
CA ALA A 251 9.92 4.03 -2.31
C ALA A 251 10.49 2.69 -1.80
N ALA A 252 10.17 1.58 -2.48
CA ALA A 252 10.72 0.27 -2.14
C ALA A 252 12.25 0.23 -2.28
N LYS A 253 12.81 0.86 -3.32
CA LYS A 253 14.25 0.98 -3.52
C LYS A 253 14.95 1.72 -2.37
N ASN A 254 14.34 2.80 -1.88
CA ASN A 254 14.90 3.59 -0.78
C ASN A 254 14.90 2.83 0.55
N LEU A 255 14.08 1.80 0.72
CA LEU A 255 14.11 0.90 1.88
C LEU A 255 15.21 -0.17 1.80
N GLY A 256 15.86 -0.32 0.65
CA GLY A 256 16.97 -1.26 0.43
C GLY A 256 16.63 -2.44 -0.47
N ASP A 257 17.67 -3.22 -0.83
CA ASP A 257 17.58 -4.26 -1.86
C ASP A 257 16.56 -5.35 -1.57
N ALA A 258 16.38 -5.72 -0.30
CA ALA A 258 15.37 -6.70 0.09
C ALA A 258 13.96 -6.20 -0.27
N ALA A 259 13.63 -4.96 0.11
CA ALA A 259 12.34 -4.34 -0.17
C ALA A 259 12.13 -4.12 -1.66
N TYR A 260 13.16 -3.65 -2.37
CA TYR A 260 13.14 -3.48 -3.82
C TYR A 260 12.84 -4.81 -4.53
N ASN A 261 13.64 -5.84 -4.30
CA ASN A 261 13.47 -7.13 -4.97
C ASN A 261 12.12 -7.75 -4.62
N ASN A 262 11.68 -7.67 -3.36
CA ASN A 262 10.35 -8.12 -3.00
C ASN A 262 9.24 -7.32 -3.70
N PHE A 263 9.37 -6.00 -3.86
CA PHE A 263 8.40 -5.22 -4.62
C PHE A 263 8.36 -5.62 -6.09
N MET A 264 9.52 -5.82 -6.71
CA MET A 264 9.62 -6.15 -8.14
C MET A 264 9.09 -7.56 -8.45
N ASP A 265 9.34 -8.53 -7.56
CA ASP A 265 9.08 -9.96 -7.79
C ASP A 265 7.80 -10.49 -7.14
N HIS A 266 7.31 -9.83 -6.06
CA HIS A 266 6.11 -10.23 -5.31
C HIS A 266 5.01 -9.16 -5.34
N THR A 267 5.02 -8.36 -6.41
CA THR A 267 3.90 -7.48 -6.78
C THR A 267 3.48 -7.80 -8.20
N PHE A 268 2.18 -7.94 -8.40
CA PHE A 268 1.62 -8.45 -9.65
C PHE A 268 0.72 -7.41 -10.33
N LEU A 269 0.57 -7.54 -11.64
CA LEU A 269 -0.49 -6.87 -12.38
C LEU A 269 -1.87 -7.43 -12.00
N ALA A 270 -2.91 -6.79 -12.52
CA ALA A 270 -4.31 -7.19 -12.31
C ALA A 270 -4.60 -8.66 -12.68
N ASP A 271 -3.80 -9.24 -13.59
CA ASP A 271 -3.86 -10.65 -14.00
C ASP A 271 -3.35 -11.63 -12.93
N ARG A 272 -2.73 -11.13 -11.85
CA ARG A 272 -2.13 -11.89 -10.74
C ARG A 272 -1.06 -12.90 -11.16
N LYS A 273 -0.44 -12.67 -12.32
CA LYS A 273 0.58 -13.55 -12.91
C LYS A 273 1.82 -12.77 -13.29
N THR A 274 1.65 -11.67 -14.00
CA THR A 274 2.77 -10.85 -14.48
C THR A 274 3.32 -10.05 -13.32
N THR A 275 4.61 -10.21 -13.02
CA THR A 275 5.29 -9.44 -11.98
C THR A 275 5.59 -8.01 -12.44
N ILE A 276 5.83 -7.09 -11.50
CA ILE A 276 6.28 -5.74 -11.83
C ILE A 276 7.64 -5.76 -12.56
N ARG A 277 8.53 -6.70 -12.22
CA ARG A 277 9.80 -6.87 -12.94
C ARG A 277 9.59 -7.17 -14.42
N GLU A 278 8.76 -8.16 -14.74
CA GLU A 278 8.45 -8.56 -16.11
C GLU A 278 7.74 -7.43 -16.87
N TYR A 279 6.80 -6.76 -16.21
CA TYR A 279 6.05 -5.66 -16.82
C TYR A 279 6.96 -4.48 -17.20
N LEU A 280 7.82 -4.03 -16.28
CA LEU A 280 8.73 -2.91 -16.53
C LEU A 280 9.81 -3.23 -17.58
N ALA A 281 10.17 -4.51 -17.73
CA ALA A 281 11.07 -4.96 -18.79
C ALA A 281 10.41 -5.00 -20.19
N THR A 282 9.09 -4.87 -20.28
CA THR A 282 8.32 -5.06 -21.52
C THR A 282 7.35 -3.90 -21.77
N THR A 283 6.05 -4.13 -21.62
CA THR A 283 4.96 -3.19 -21.91
C THR A 283 5.01 -1.94 -21.02
N GLY A 284 5.52 -2.08 -19.80
CA GLY A 284 5.72 -0.99 -18.84
C GLY A 284 7.03 -0.23 -19.01
N SER A 285 7.76 -0.45 -20.11
CA SER A 285 8.97 0.34 -20.41
C SER A 285 8.65 1.84 -20.46
N GLY A 286 9.62 2.66 -20.03
CA GLY A 286 9.44 4.12 -19.95
C GLY A 286 8.75 4.62 -18.66
N ILE A 287 8.21 3.74 -17.80
CA ILE A 287 7.52 4.18 -16.57
C ILE A 287 8.51 4.81 -15.58
N MET A 288 9.74 4.29 -15.50
CA MET A 288 10.73 4.77 -14.55
C MET A 288 11.27 6.16 -14.91
N GLU A 289 11.10 6.58 -16.15
CA GLU A 289 11.47 7.88 -16.69
C GLU A 289 10.31 8.90 -16.62
N GLU A 290 9.08 8.48 -16.32
CA GLU A 290 7.92 9.37 -16.26
C GLU A 290 7.85 10.12 -14.93
N GLU A 291 8.18 11.41 -14.95
CA GLU A 291 8.05 12.28 -13.78
C GLU A 291 6.59 12.65 -13.49
N PRO A 292 6.19 12.77 -12.21
CA PRO A 292 4.89 13.32 -11.87
C PRO A 292 4.76 14.79 -12.33
N PRO A 293 3.52 15.26 -12.57
CA PRO A 293 3.24 16.69 -12.70
C PRO A 293 3.81 17.49 -11.53
N ASP A 294 4.18 18.76 -11.77
CA ASP A 294 4.84 19.62 -10.77
C ASP A 294 4.08 19.69 -9.44
N SER A 295 2.74 19.81 -9.51
CA SER A 295 1.86 19.84 -8.34
C SER A 295 1.89 18.56 -7.50
N LEU A 296 2.39 17.46 -8.05
CA LEU A 296 2.45 16.14 -7.42
C LEU A 296 3.88 15.66 -7.15
N LYS A 297 4.92 16.42 -7.51
CA LYS A 297 6.33 16.05 -7.28
C LYS A 297 6.65 15.72 -5.83
N GLN A 298 6.11 16.49 -4.88
CA GLN A 298 6.31 16.22 -3.44
C GLN A 298 5.70 14.88 -2.99
N ARG A 299 4.67 14.41 -3.68
CA ARG A 299 3.91 13.20 -3.31
C ARG A 299 4.35 11.95 -4.08
N TYR A 300 4.73 12.10 -5.34
CA TYR A 300 5.04 10.98 -6.25
C TYR A 300 6.44 11.06 -6.87
N GLY A 301 7.33 11.90 -6.32
CA GLY A 301 8.70 12.07 -6.82
C GLY A 301 9.69 10.96 -6.44
N GLY A 302 9.25 9.96 -5.67
CA GLY A 302 10.11 8.96 -5.02
C GLY A 302 10.36 9.30 -3.57
#